data_AF-A0A096M3J8-F1
#
_entry.id   AF-A0A096M3J8-F1
#
_cell.length_a   1.000
_cell.length_b   1.000
_cell.length_c   1.000
_cell.angle_alpha   90.00
_cell.angle_beta   90.00
_cell.angle_gamma   90.00
#
_symmetry.space_group_name_H-M   'P 1'
#
loop_
_entity.id
_entity.type
_entity.pdbx_description
1 polymer ?
#
loop_
_entity_poly.entity_id
_entity_poly.type
_entity_poly.pdbx_seq_one_letter_code
_entity_poly.pdbx_strand_id
1 'polypeptide(L)'
;MFPTSGRKSPPFQVPQVQQQAPLPLVADLSIYDTIPVSEPSTFLFLGLTRKDVNDAMEKMKNLYKNQCTEHTFPKEQLDSLNADDMLDLQQLVRMEGLYMKKDPSGNLMVNGMKDGVNRAIVKFNSNLNGNLKKKMREKDENELHKRVMWCILGKNGNWNRLPKTANYNLENKDVTAGIMDAHGVLWQVDLQNLMVTSAGHKTNLKRLENLEDFTFPLEWDNMTHGEVLKRVTLESSSPEYRRVKQGFKLTANQTVMKIERVQSIHLRRAYEAQKKKIFEKNKQEGGANEKFLYHGTTENNCDSIMKTGFNRRFCGQNATSFGEGTYFAVNASYSTHPAYSRPAADGSQLMFVVRVLTGVYTLGQTGMKVPPPRDNQQPHILYDSVVDRMNRPNMFVVFHDDQAYPDYLITFKQ
;
A
#
# COMPACT_ATOMS: atom_id res chain seq x y z
N MET A 1 52.22 48.03 -2.37
CA MET A 1 50.82 48.28 -1.97
C MET A 1 50.08 46.95 -1.92
N PHE A 2 49.25 46.79 -0.89
CA PHE A 2 48.58 45.55 -0.47
C PHE A 2 47.66 44.89 -1.53
N PRO A 3 47.32 43.60 -1.34
CA PRO A 3 46.88 42.66 -2.38
C PRO A 3 45.35 42.53 -2.47
N THR A 4 44.84 41.91 -3.54
CA THR A 4 43.49 41.33 -3.55
C THR A 4 43.49 39.88 -4.05
N SER A 5 42.86 39.08 -3.20
CA SER A 5 42.61 37.64 -3.25
C SER A 5 41.57 37.26 -4.30
N GLY A 6 41.70 36.07 -4.87
CA GLY A 6 40.67 35.46 -5.72
C GLY A 6 41.01 34.07 -6.24
N ARG A 7 41.47 33.14 -5.40
CA ARG A 7 41.58 31.73 -5.79
C ARG A 7 40.23 31.03 -5.61
N LYS A 8 39.61 30.67 -6.74
CA LYS A 8 38.43 29.80 -6.83
C LYS A 8 38.79 28.37 -6.42
N SER A 9 38.05 27.84 -5.46
CA SER A 9 38.06 26.45 -4.99
C SER A 9 37.40 25.49 -6.00
N PRO A 10 37.82 24.21 -6.06
CA PRO A 10 37.22 23.20 -6.93
C PRO A 10 35.81 22.80 -6.45
N PRO A 11 34.95 22.25 -7.32
CA PRO A 11 33.58 21.89 -6.97
C PRO A 11 33.53 20.68 -6.02
N PHE A 12 32.72 20.82 -4.97
CA PHE A 12 32.36 19.79 -4.01
C PHE A 12 31.73 18.57 -4.71
N GLN A 13 32.37 17.41 -4.58
CA GLN A 13 31.73 16.11 -4.78
C GLN A 13 30.87 15.80 -3.56
N VAL A 14 29.56 15.65 -3.77
CA VAL A 14 28.63 15.13 -2.77
C VAL A 14 28.79 13.60 -2.74
N PRO A 15 29.15 12.98 -1.62
CA PRO A 15 29.15 11.52 -1.53
C PRO A 15 27.71 11.00 -1.67
N GLN A 16 27.50 10.05 -2.58
CA GLN A 16 26.26 9.27 -2.64
C GLN A 16 26.11 8.51 -1.31
N VAL A 17 25.13 8.92 -0.51
CA VAL A 17 24.66 8.14 0.64
C VAL A 17 23.86 6.97 0.08
N GLN A 18 24.46 5.78 0.08
CA GLN A 18 23.72 4.53 -0.03
C GLN A 18 22.69 4.51 1.10
N GLN A 19 21.40 4.56 0.75
CA GLN A 19 20.33 4.26 1.69
C GLN A 19 20.46 2.78 2.09
N GLN A 20 21.16 2.52 3.20
CA GLN A 20 21.01 1.29 3.93
C GLN A 20 19.55 1.19 4.39
N ALA A 21 18.93 0.04 4.15
CA ALA A 21 17.69 -0.33 4.83
C ALA A 21 17.90 -0.15 6.34
N PRO A 22 16.88 0.24 7.13
CA PRO A 22 17.04 0.36 8.56
C PRO A 22 17.51 -0.99 9.09
N LEU A 23 18.73 -1.03 9.61
CA LEU A 23 19.17 -2.13 10.43
C LEU A 23 18.12 -2.29 11.53
N PRO A 24 17.71 -3.52 11.90
CA PRO A 24 16.95 -3.68 13.12
C PRO A 24 17.77 -2.99 14.21
N LEU A 25 17.17 -2.05 14.95
CA LEU A 25 17.77 -1.56 16.19
C LEU A 25 17.82 -2.76 17.14
N VAL A 26 18.87 -3.57 17.00
CA VAL A 26 19.31 -4.44 18.06
C VAL A 26 19.87 -3.48 19.09
N ALA A 27 19.09 -3.22 20.13
CA ALA A 27 19.53 -2.41 21.24
C ALA A 27 20.85 -3.01 21.74
N ASP A 28 21.91 -2.21 21.73
CA ASP A 28 23.17 -2.59 22.34
C ASP A 28 22.96 -2.56 23.86
N LEU A 29 22.60 -3.73 24.41
CA LEU A 29 22.28 -3.91 25.81
C LEU A 29 23.55 -3.98 26.71
N SER A 30 24.74 -3.62 26.19
CA SER A 30 26.01 -3.60 26.93
C SER A 30 26.12 -2.47 27.96
N ILE A 31 25.19 -1.51 27.96
CA ILE A 31 25.13 -0.41 28.96
C ILE A 31 24.49 -0.87 30.29
N TYR A 32 23.96 -2.10 30.36
CA TYR A 32 23.18 -2.59 31.51
C TYR A 32 23.93 -3.59 32.41
N ASP A 33 25.25 -3.69 32.25
CA ASP A 33 26.07 -4.59 33.06
C ASP A 33 26.13 -4.08 34.50
N THR A 34 25.40 -4.81 35.36
CA THR A 34 25.26 -4.62 36.81
C THR A 34 24.63 -3.29 37.22
N ILE A 35 23.38 -3.34 37.68
CA ILE A 35 22.88 -2.32 38.58
C ILE A 35 23.14 -2.81 40.01
N PRO A 36 24.13 -2.28 40.75
CA PRO A 36 24.21 -2.49 42.18
C PRO A 36 23.17 -1.54 42.82
N VAL A 37 22.03 -2.06 43.28
CA VAL A 37 20.97 -1.20 43.86
C VAL A 37 20.71 -1.44 45.33
N SER A 38 21.60 -2.09 46.06
CA SER A 38 21.57 -1.87 47.51
C SER A 38 22.96 -1.90 48.06
N GLU A 39 23.27 -0.86 48.84
CA GLU A 39 24.36 -0.95 49.80
C GLU A 39 24.08 -2.16 50.70
N PRO A 40 25.09 -2.98 51.01
CA PRO A 40 24.91 -4.14 51.86
C PRO A 40 24.38 -3.69 53.23
N SER A 41 23.17 -4.14 53.58
CA SER A 41 22.62 -3.96 54.93
C SER A 41 23.56 -4.63 55.93
N THR A 42 24.22 -3.83 56.75
CA THR A 42 25.16 -4.31 57.77
C THR A 42 24.43 -4.48 59.09
N PHE A 43 24.49 -5.68 59.66
CA PHE A 43 23.89 -5.99 60.95
C PHE A 43 25.00 -6.19 61.99
N LEU A 44 24.94 -5.44 63.09
CA LEU A 44 25.80 -5.64 64.25
C LEU A 44 25.10 -6.60 65.22
N PHE A 45 25.78 -7.68 65.60
CA PHE A 45 25.27 -8.64 66.58
C PHE A 45 26.01 -8.44 67.90
N LEU A 46 25.26 -8.24 68.98
CA LEU A 46 25.76 -8.14 70.35
C LEU A 46 25.12 -9.27 71.17
N GLY A 47 25.92 -10.00 71.94
CA GLY A 47 25.44 -11.13 72.73
C GLY A 47 26.32 -11.39 73.95
N LEU A 48 25.76 -12.11 74.94
CA LEU A 48 26.44 -12.41 76.21
C LEU A 48 27.56 -13.45 76.03
N THR A 49 27.42 -14.37 75.07
CA THR A 49 28.45 -15.33 74.69
C THR A 49 28.69 -15.36 73.18
N ARG A 50 29.86 -15.86 72.76
CA ARG A 50 30.17 -16.05 71.33
C ARG A 50 29.25 -17.06 70.66
N LYS A 51 28.72 -18.03 71.42
CA LYS A 51 27.76 -19.01 70.94
C LYS A 51 26.43 -18.33 70.60
N ASP A 52 25.91 -17.49 71.49
CA ASP A 52 24.64 -16.76 71.25
C ASP A 52 24.73 -15.85 70.02
N VAL A 53 25.87 -15.20 69.81
CA VAL A 53 26.14 -14.38 68.62
C VAL A 53 26.11 -15.24 67.35
N ASN A 54 26.81 -16.38 67.35
CA ASN A 54 26.84 -17.29 66.20
C ASN A 54 25.46 -17.87 65.88
N ASP A 55 24.72 -18.33 66.89
CA ASP A 55 23.37 -18.90 66.74
C ASP A 55 22.40 -17.83 66.19
N ALA A 56 22.48 -16.58 66.68
CA ALA A 56 21.69 -15.47 66.17
C ALA A 56 22.04 -15.13 64.71
N MET A 57 23.34 -15.10 64.36
CA MET A 57 23.79 -14.89 62.98
C MET A 57 23.29 -15.99 62.05
N GLU A 58 23.35 -17.25 62.47
CA GLU A 58 22.89 -18.39 61.68
C GLU A 58 21.37 -18.38 61.50
N LYS A 59 20.61 -18.10 62.57
CA LYS A 59 19.16 -17.95 62.51
C LYS A 59 18.74 -16.82 61.57
N MET A 60 19.40 -15.66 61.64
CA MET A 60 19.16 -14.54 60.72
C MET A 60 19.45 -14.93 59.27
N LYS A 61 20.58 -15.60 59.00
CA LYS A 61 20.93 -16.10 57.66
C LYS A 61 19.88 -17.08 57.12
N ASN A 62 19.41 -18.00 57.95
CA ASN A 62 18.41 -18.99 57.56
C ASN A 62 17.05 -18.32 57.31
N LEU A 63 16.63 -17.38 58.16
CA LEU A 63 15.42 -16.59 57.94
C LEU A 63 15.50 -15.78 56.64
N TYR A 64 16.63 -15.12 56.39
CA TYR A 64 16.86 -14.36 55.16
C TYR A 64 16.81 -15.26 53.91
N LYS A 65 17.52 -16.39 53.93
CA LYS A 65 17.49 -17.39 52.84
C LYS A 65 16.08 -17.93 52.60
N ASN A 66 15.30 -18.16 53.66
CA ASN A 66 13.93 -18.64 53.55
C ASN A 66 12.96 -17.61 52.96
N GLN A 67 13.28 -16.32 53.07
CA GLN A 67 12.47 -15.22 52.53
C GLN A 67 12.93 -14.73 51.15
N CYS A 68 14.12 -15.12 50.72
CA CYS A 68 14.64 -14.79 49.41
C CYS A 68 14.33 -15.87 48.37
N THR A 69 14.28 -15.46 47.11
CA THR A 69 14.22 -16.36 45.96
C THR A 69 15.04 -15.76 44.83
N GLU A 70 15.33 -16.60 43.84
CA GLU A 70 15.99 -16.22 42.60
C GLU A 70 15.10 -16.63 41.42
N HIS A 71 15.12 -15.83 40.36
CA HIS A 71 14.49 -16.14 39.09
C HIS A 71 15.38 -15.70 37.94
N THR A 72 15.37 -16.48 36.86
CA THR A 72 16.18 -16.22 35.68
C THR A 72 15.27 -16.09 34.46
N PHE A 73 15.32 -14.91 33.83
CA PHE A 73 14.65 -14.63 32.56
C PHE A 73 15.57 -15.04 31.40
N PRO A 74 15.13 -15.96 30.52
CA PRO A 74 15.92 -16.39 29.38
C PRO A 74 16.19 -15.26 28.39
N LYS A 75 17.37 -15.28 27.76
CA LYS A 75 17.77 -14.30 26.73
C LYS A 75 16.75 -14.18 25.61
N GLU A 76 16.18 -15.29 25.14
CA GLU A 76 15.23 -15.30 24.02
C GLU A 76 13.95 -14.52 24.34
N GLN A 77 13.54 -14.49 25.62
CA GLN A 77 12.38 -13.71 26.06
C GLN A 77 12.75 -12.24 26.22
N LEU A 78 13.97 -11.94 26.67
CA LEU A 78 14.48 -10.57 26.80
C LEU A 78 14.60 -9.87 25.45
N ASP A 79 14.99 -10.60 24.38
CA ASP A 79 15.07 -10.07 23.01
C ASP A 79 13.71 -9.58 22.45
N SER A 80 12.60 -9.96 23.11
CA SER A 80 11.26 -9.53 22.72
C SER A 80 10.77 -8.25 23.42
N LEU A 81 11.52 -7.76 24.41
CA LEU A 81 11.24 -6.52 25.12
C LEU A 81 11.89 -5.32 24.42
N ASN A 82 11.25 -4.16 24.50
CA ASN A 82 11.83 -2.91 24.03
C ASN A 82 12.61 -2.18 25.14
N ALA A 83 13.25 -1.06 24.82
CA ALA A 83 14.06 -0.31 25.78
C ALA A 83 13.24 0.21 26.97
N ASP A 84 12.01 0.68 26.73
CA ASP A 84 11.11 1.19 27.77
C ASP A 84 10.66 0.06 28.70
N ASP A 85 10.32 -1.12 28.15
CA ASP A 85 9.97 -2.30 28.94
C ASP A 85 11.10 -2.71 29.89
N MET A 86 12.35 -2.61 29.41
CA MET A 86 13.55 -2.91 30.19
C MET A 86 13.79 -1.85 31.26
N LEU A 87 13.61 -0.56 30.95
CA LEU A 87 13.71 0.53 31.92
C LEU A 87 12.67 0.39 33.04
N ASP A 88 11.43 0.08 32.69
CA ASP A 88 10.34 -0.19 33.63
C ASP A 88 10.69 -1.34 34.59
N LEU A 89 11.22 -2.45 34.05
CA LEU A 89 11.62 -3.60 34.86
C LEU A 89 12.78 -3.24 35.80
N GLN A 90 13.76 -2.46 35.32
CA GLN A 90 14.88 -1.99 36.14
C GLN A 90 14.41 -1.08 37.27
N GLN A 91 13.50 -0.15 36.98
CA GLN A 91 12.95 0.73 37.99
C GLN A 91 12.20 -0.06 39.07
N LEU A 92 11.45 -1.09 38.69
CA LEU A 92 10.79 -1.99 39.63
C LEU A 92 11.82 -2.74 40.48
N VAL A 93 12.85 -3.34 39.86
CA VAL A 93 13.94 -4.02 40.58
C VAL A 93 14.60 -3.10 41.61
N ARG A 94 14.87 -1.84 41.25
CA ARG A 94 15.44 -0.83 42.14
C ARG A 94 14.52 -0.52 43.33
N MET A 95 13.25 -0.24 43.04
CA MET A 95 12.24 0.10 44.06
C MET A 95 12.05 -1.04 45.08
N GLU A 96 12.14 -2.28 44.61
CA GLU A 96 11.96 -3.48 45.42
C GLU A 96 13.23 -3.93 46.15
N GLY A 97 14.35 -3.21 46.00
CA GLY A 97 15.63 -3.56 46.61
C GLY A 97 16.19 -4.90 46.12
N LEU A 98 15.82 -5.31 44.89
CA LEU A 98 16.25 -6.57 44.30
C LEU A 98 17.63 -6.42 43.66
N TYR A 99 18.36 -7.52 43.61
CA TYR A 99 19.61 -7.61 42.89
C TYR A 99 19.37 -8.24 41.52
N MET A 100 19.96 -7.65 40.49
CA MET A 100 19.81 -8.10 39.11
C MET A 100 21.17 -8.15 38.41
N LYS A 101 21.48 -9.28 37.77
CA LYS A 101 22.70 -9.47 36.97
C LYS A 101 22.40 -10.22 35.68
N LYS A 102 23.15 -9.93 34.62
CA LYS A 102 23.19 -10.81 33.45
C LYS A 102 24.26 -11.89 33.63
N ASP A 103 23.95 -13.10 33.21
CA ASP A 103 24.94 -14.16 33.11
C ASP A 103 25.71 -14.09 31.77
N PRO A 104 26.83 -14.82 31.60
CA PRO A 104 27.60 -14.82 30.35
C PRO A 104 26.83 -15.33 29.12
N SER A 105 25.77 -16.11 29.32
CA SER A 105 24.85 -16.51 28.25
C SER A 105 23.85 -15.42 27.85
N GLY A 106 23.77 -14.33 28.63
CA GLY A 106 22.87 -13.20 28.40
C GLY A 106 21.50 -13.33 29.07
N ASN A 107 21.26 -14.34 29.91
CA ASN A 107 20.04 -14.42 30.71
C ASN A 107 20.10 -13.40 31.84
N LEU A 108 18.93 -12.90 32.25
CA LEU A 108 18.82 -11.92 33.33
C LEU A 108 18.34 -12.61 34.60
N MET A 109 19.21 -12.65 35.61
CA MET A 109 18.93 -13.21 36.91
C MET A 109 18.52 -12.11 37.88
N VAL A 110 17.41 -12.30 38.58
CA VAL A 110 16.91 -11.39 39.63
C VAL A 110 16.80 -12.18 40.94
N ASN A 111 17.37 -11.66 42.02
CA ASN A 111 17.27 -12.25 43.35
C ASN A 111 16.89 -11.20 44.41
N GLY A 112 16.33 -11.67 45.52
CA GLY A 112 15.92 -10.84 46.64
C GLY A 112 14.68 -11.41 47.33
N MET A 113 13.92 -10.57 48.03
CA MET A 113 12.69 -11.00 48.71
C MET A 113 11.67 -11.62 47.73
N LYS A 114 11.03 -12.72 48.14
CA LYS A 114 10.04 -13.46 47.34
C LYS A 114 8.98 -12.58 46.68
N ASP A 115 8.38 -11.67 47.44
CA ASP A 115 7.32 -10.81 46.93
C ASP A 115 7.80 -9.84 45.85
N GLY A 116 9.01 -9.28 46.01
CA GLY A 116 9.61 -8.39 45.03
C GLY A 116 9.96 -9.14 43.74
N VAL A 117 10.58 -10.32 43.86
CA VAL A 117 10.91 -11.16 42.69
C VAL A 117 9.63 -11.57 41.95
N ASN A 118 8.57 -11.96 42.68
CA ASN A 118 7.27 -12.27 42.06
C ASN A 118 6.67 -11.07 41.32
N ARG A 119 6.77 -9.85 41.86
CA ARG A 119 6.33 -8.63 41.16
C ARG A 119 7.14 -8.39 39.88
N ALA A 120 8.46 -8.58 39.92
CA ALA A 120 9.31 -8.49 38.73
C ALA A 120 8.91 -9.51 37.66
N ILE A 121 8.62 -10.76 38.04
CA ILE A 121 8.11 -11.80 37.14
C ILE A 121 6.77 -11.39 36.51
N VAL A 122 5.83 -10.87 37.30
CA VAL A 122 4.52 -10.43 36.79
C VAL A 122 4.68 -9.27 35.80
N LYS A 123 5.51 -8.27 36.12
CA LYS A 123 5.78 -7.13 35.23
C LYS A 123 6.45 -7.59 33.93
N PHE A 124 7.47 -8.43 34.02
CA PHE A 124 8.14 -9.01 32.85
C PHE A 124 7.15 -9.75 31.95
N ASN A 125 6.35 -10.66 32.52
CA ASN A 125 5.35 -11.42 31.77
C ASN A 125 4.25 -10.53 31.19
N SER A 126 3.87 -9.45 31.88
CA SER A 126 2.92 -8.46 31.38
C SER A 126 3.45 -7.75 30.14
N ASN A 127 4.70 -7.27 30.18
CA ASN A 127 5.37 -6.62 29.04
C ASN A 127 5.53 -7.61 27.86
N LEU A 128 6.01 -8.83 28.13
CA LEU A 128 6.16 -9.89 27.14
C LEU A 128 4.83 -10.19 26.43
N ASN A 129 3.75 -10.39 27.19
CA ASN A 129 2.42 -10.66 26.64
C ASN A 129 1.87 -9.46 25.87
N GLY A 130 2.13 -8.23 26.32
CA GLY A 130 1.78 -6.99 25.62
C GLY A 130 2.44 -6.91 24.24
N ASN A 131 3.75 -7.16 24.17
CA ASN A 131 4.50 -7.17 22.92
C ASN A 131 4.07 -8.29 21.97
N LEU A 132 3.79 -9.48 22.50
CA LEU A 132 3.26 -10.58 21.71
C LEU A 132 1.90 -10.22 21.09
N LYS A 133 0.98 -9.65 21.89
CA LYS A 133 -0.32 -9.17 21.38
C LYS A 133 -0.17 -8.10 20.31
N LYS A 134 0.77 -7.15 20.49
CA LYS A 134 1.06 -6.11 19.50
C LYS A 134 1.55 -6.72 18.18
N LYS A 135 2.52 -7.64 18.24
CA LYS A 135 3.05 -8.34 17.05
C LYS A 135 1.98 -9.18 16.35
N MET A 136 1.13 -9.87 17.12
CA MET A 136 -0.01 -10.62 16.57
C MET A 136 -0.99 -9.68 15.86
N ARG A 137 -1.36 -8.56 16.50
CA ARG A 137 -2.24 -7.55 15.90
C ARG A 137 -1.65 -6.98 14.62
N GLU A 138 -0.37 -6.61 14.60
CA GLU A 138 0.31 -6.13 13.39
C GLU A 138 0.28 -7.18 12.25
N LYS A 139 0.49 -8.45 12.58
CA LYS A 139 0.38 -9.54 11.60
C LYS A 139 -1.05 -9.68 11.06
N ASP A 140 -2.05 -9.63 11.93
CA ASP A 140 -3.47 -9.73 11.53
C ASP A 140 -3.88 -8.53 10.67
N GLU A 141 -3.47 -7.31 11.04
CA GLU A 141 -3.64 -6.10 10.24
C GLU A 141 -3.03 -6.26 8.84
N ASN A 142 -1.82 -6.80 8.75
CA ASN A 142 -1.13 -7.02 7.48
C ASN A 142 -1.82 -8.04 6.58
N GLU A 143 -2.23 -9.18 7.12
CA GLU A 143 -2.91 -10.23 6.35
C GLU A 143 -4.31 -9.80 5.93
N LEU A 144 -5.04 -9.13 6.82
CA LEU A 144 -6.36 -8.61 6.50
C LEU A 144 -6.31 -7.53 5.42
N HIS A 145 -5.35 -6.59 5.48
CA HIS A 145 -5.22 -5.50 4.51
C HIS A 145 -4.96 -5.98 3.07
N LYS A 146 -4.39 -7.19 2.90
CA LYS A 146 -4.24 -7.82 1.58
C LYS A 146 -5.60 -8.25 1.00
N ARG A 147 -6.49 -8.77 1.84
CA ARG A 147 -7.77 -9.35 1.43
C ARG A 147 -8.91 -8.35 1.40
N VAL A 148 -8.94 -7.45 2.38
CA VAL A 148 -10.01 -6.46 2.56
C VAL A 148 -9.41 -5.07 2.67
N MET A 149 -9.97 -4.17 1.87
CA MET A 149 -9.50 -2.81 1.73
C MET A 149 -10.66 -1.83 1.90
N TRP A 150 -10.59 -1.06 2.99
CA TRP A 150 -11.45 0.07 3.24
C TRP A 150 -10.85 1.33 2.61
N CYS A 151 -11.71 2.10 1.96
CA CYS A 151 -11.37 3.29 1.22
C CYS A 151 -12.22 4.48 1.68
N ILE A 152 -11.65 5.68 1.61
CA ILE A 152 -12.31 6.94 1.89
C ILE A 152 -12.31 7.81 0.63
N LEU A 153 -13.45 8.43 0.30
CA LEU A 153 -13.55 9.34 -0.84
C LEU A 153 -12.92 10.69 -0.49
N GLY A 154 -11.85 11.05 -1.19
CA GLY A 154 -11.17 12.33 -1.01
C GLY A 154 -11.94 13.49 -1.63
N LYS A 155 -11.59 14.72 -1.21
CA LYS A 155 -12.19 15.97 -1.72
C LYS A 155 -11.99 16.18 -3.22
N ASN A 156 -10.96 15.55 -3.81
CA ASN A 156 -10.69 15.54 -5.25
C ASN A 156 -11.59 14.57 -6.03
N GLY A 157 -12.49 13.84 -5.36
CA GLY A 157 -13.37 12.85 -5.97
C GLY A 157 -12.71 11.50 -6.26
N ASN A 158 -11.51 11.26 -5.73
CA ASN A 158 -10.81 9.97 -5.85
C ASN A 158 -10.88 9.19 -4.55
N TRP A 159 -11.01 7.87 -4.67
CA TRP A 159 -10.92 6.96 -3.54
C TRP A 159 -9.46 6.82 -3.07
N ASN A 160 -9.25 6.84 -1.76
CA ASN A 160 -7.94 6.63 -1.14
C ASN A 160 -8.00 5.45 -0.18
N ARG A 161 -6.92 4.67 -0.12
CA ARG A 161 -6.81 3.54 0.81
C ARG A 161 -6.66 4.05 2.24
N LEU A 162 -7.38 3.42 3.17
CA LEU A 162 -7.17 3.69 4.59
C LEU A 162 -5.92 2.94 5.10
N PRO A 163 -5.22 3.51 6.11
CA PRO A 163 -4.14 2.83 6.81
C PRO A 163 -4.59 1.49 7.40
N LYS A 164 -3.63 0.57 7.60
CA LYS A 164 -3.89 -0.81 8.06
C LYS A 164 -4.67 -0.86 9.37
N THR A 165 -4.32 -0.01 10.33
CA THR A 165 -5.02 0.08 11.62
C THR A 165 -6.47 0.55 11.47
N ALA A 166 -6.72 1.60 10.67
CA ALA A 166 -8.09 2.06 10.39
C ALA A 166 -8.90 0.99 9.64
N ASN A 167 -8.29 0.31 8.68
CA ASN A 167 -8.89 -0.79 7.94
C ASN A 167 -9.29 -1.96 8.86
N TYR A 168 -8.38 -2.38 9.73
CA TYR A 168 -8.62 -3.44 10.70
C TYR A 168 -9.72 -3.07 11.68
N ASN A 169 -9.71 -1.84 12.19
CA ASN A 169 -10.74 -1.33 13.10
C ASN A 169 -12.13 -1.31 12.44
N LEU A 170 -12.22 -0.83 11.18
CA LEU A 170 -13.47 -0.85 10.41
C LEU A 170 -14.01 -2.27 10.20
N GLU A 171 -13.14 -3.20 9.81
CA GLU A 171 -13.55 -4.58 9.56
C GLU A 171 -14.03 -5.29 10.82
N ASN A 172 -13.38 -5.04 11.95
CA ASN A 172 -13.77 -5.59 13.26
C ASN A 172 -14.88 -4.78 13.95
N LYS A 173 -15.39 -3.72 13.31
CA LYS A 173 -16.41 -2.80 13.86
C LYS A 173 -15.97 -2.09 15.15
N ASP A 174 -14.67 -1.98 15.38
CA ASP A 174 -14.06 -1.26 16.51
C ASP A 174 -13.78 0.20 16.12
N VAL A 175 -14.85 0.99 16.01
CA VAL A 175 -14.80 2.36 15.45
C VAL A 175 -15.26 3.44 16.42
N THR A 176 -15.45 3.11 17.70
CA THR A 176 -15.95 4.05 18.72
C THR A 176 -15.03 5.27 18.91
N ALA A 177 -13.72 5.08 18.76
CA ALA A 177 -12.75 6.17 18.81
C ALA A 177 -12.61 6.94 17.48
N GLY A 178 -13.32 6.52 16.43
CA GLY A 178 -13.13 6.98 15.06
C GLY A 178 -11.96 6.28 14.36
N ILE A 179 -11.64 6.74 13.14
CA ILE A 179 -10.54 6.24 12.32
C ILE A 179 -9.65 7.38 11.84
N MET A 180 -8.37 7.10 11.63
CA MET A 180 -7.45 8.05 11.00
C MET A 180 -7.26 7.71 9.52
N ASP A 181 -7.31 8.72 8.66
CA ASP A 181 -6.93 8.55 7.26
C ASP A 181 -5.40 8.62 7.07
N ALA A 182 -4.94 8.46 5.83
CA ALA A 182 -3.51 8.49 5.48
C ALA A 182 -2.85 9.87 5.73
N HIS A 183 -3.64 10.92 5.97
CA HIS A 183 -3.16 12.27 6.28
C HIS A 183 -3.21 12.58 7.78
N GLY A 184 -3.59 11.60 8.61
CA GLY A 184 -3.71 11.76 10.07
C GLY A 184 -4.98 12.49 10.51
N VAL A 185 -5.97 12.68 9.63
CA VAL A 185 -7.24 13.30 10.00
C VAL A 185 -8.12 12.26 10.68
N LEU A 186 -8.67 12.62 11.85
CA LEU A 186 -9.61 11.79 12.60
C LEU A 186 -11.03 11.94 12.05
N TRP A 187 -11.70 10.80 11.83
CA TRP A 187 -13.03 10.70 11.26
C TRP A 187 -13.95 9.90 12.17
N GLN A 188 -15.14 10.43 12.43
CA GLN A 188 -16.23 9.70 13.08
C GLN A 188 -16.95 8.82 12.05
N VAL A 189 -17.14 7.55 12.38
CA VAL A 189 -17.63 6.53 11.44
C VAL A 189 -19.12 6.28 11.63
N ASP A 190 -19.86 6.30 10.53
CA ASP A 190 -21.22 5.77 10.40
C ASP A 190 -21.17 4.54 9.47
N LEU A 191 -21.04 3.35 10.09
CA LEU A 191 -20.94 2.09 9.36
C LEU A 191 -22.26 1.72 8.64
N GLN A 192 -23.41 2.19 9.14
CA GLN A 192 -24.70 1.84 8.55
C GLN A 192 -24.87 2.52 7.20
N ASN A 193 -24.47 3.79 7.10
CA ASN A 193 -24.55 4.55 5.86
C ASN A 193 -23.24 4.53 5.04
N LEU A 194 -22.21 3.82 5.51
CA LEU A 194 -20.86 3.81 4.94
C LEU A 194 -20.35 5.25 4.70
N MET A 195 -20.40 6.06 5.74
CA MET A 195 -19.97 7.45 5.71
C MET A 195 -19.04 7.76 6.88
N VAL A 196 -18.28 8.84 6.72
CA VAL A 196 -17.45 9.43 7.77
C VAL A 196 -17.63 10.92 7.85
N THR A 197 -17.49 11.46 9.06
CA THR A 197 -17.60 12.90 9.33
C THR A 197 -16.37 13.40 10.09
N SER A 198 -15.82 14.53 9.66
CA SER A 198 -14.76 15.26 10.38
C SER A 198 -14.96 16.75 10.21
N ALA A 199 -14.95 17.51 11.32
CA ALA A 199 -15.15 18.96 11.33
C ALA A 199 -16.35 19.45 10.49
N GLY A 200 -17.48 18.72 10.54
CA GLY A 200 -18.69 19.03 9.78
C GLY A 200 -18.66 18.60 8.30
N HIS A 201 -17.51 18.17 7.77
CA HIS A 201 -17.42 17.61 6.42
C HIS A 201 -17.77 16.12 6.43
N LYS A 202 -18.65 15.71 5.54
CA LYS A 202 -19.06 14.31 5.35
C LYS A 202 -18.50 13.77 4.04
N THR A 203 -18.03 12.53 4.05
CA THR A 203 -17.63 11.81 2.83
C THR A 203 -17.90 10.32 2.96
N ASN A 204 -17.82 9.60 1.84
CA ASN A 204 -18.19 8.20 1.76
C ASN A 204 -17.01 7.28 2.10
N LEU A 205 -17.34 6.15 2.72
CA LEU A 205 -16.49 4.99 2.86
C LEU A 205 -16.90 3.91 1.86
N LYS A 206 -15.95 3.04 1.52
CA LYS A 206 -16.20 1.86 0.71
C LYS A 206 -15.34 0.71 1.20
N ARG A 207 -15.93 -0.48 1.34
CA ARG A 207 -15.22 -1.74 1.59
C ARG A 207 -15.04 -2.48 0.27
N LEU A 208 -13.81 -2.85 -0.06
CA LEU A 208 -13.45 -3.69 -1.20
C LEU A 208 -12.86 -5.02 -0.75
N GLU A 209 -13.25 -6.09 -1.42
CA GLU A 209 -12.72 -7.43 -1.20
C GLU A 209 -11.84 -7.83 -2.37
N ASN A 210 -10.54 -7.91 -2.12
CA ASN A 210 -9.55 -8.31 -3.10
C ASN A 210 -9.58 -9.82 -3.28
N LEU A 211 -9.11 -10.26 -4.45
CA LEU A 211 -8.78 -11.66 -4.67
C LEU A 211 -7.35 -11.93 -4.17
N GLU A 212 -7.05 -13.20 -3.90
CA GLU A 212 -5.76 -13.64 -3.35
C GLU A 212 -4.55 -13.16 -4.18
N ASP A 213 -4.71 -13.13 -5.50
CA ASP A 213 -3.69 -12.74 -6.48
C ASP A 213 -3.97 -11.39 -7.16
N PHE A 214 -5.05 -10.69 -6.80
CA PHE A 214 -5.46 -9.47 -7.49
C PHE A 214 -6.14 -8.45 -6.58
N THR A 215 -5.46 -7.31 -6.40
CA THR A 215 -6.00 -6.13 -5.74
C THR A 215 -6.92 -5.36 -6.67
N PHE A 216 -8.15 -5.12 -6.24
CA PHE A 216 -9.12 -4.40 -7.05
C PHE A 216 -8.71 -2.92 -7.22
N PRO A 217 -8.90 -2.33 -8.42
CA PRO A 217 -8.81 -0.89 -8.61
C PRO A 217 -9.75 -0.16 -7.65
N LEU A 218 -9.33 1.02 -7.16
CA LEU A 218 -10.05 1.73 -6.11
C LEU A 218 -11.41 2.23 -6.54
N GLU A 219 -11.62 2.45 -7.83
CA GLU A 219 -12.90 2.86 -8.39
C GLU A 219 -13.90 1.70 -8.43
N TRP A 220 -13.45 0.44 -8.47
CA TRP A 220 -14.33 -0.70 -8.64
C TRP A 220 -15.30 -0.89 -7.47
N ASP A 221 -16.43 -1.54 -7.76
CA ASP A 221 -17.36 -2.10 -6.80
C ASP A 221 -17.03 -3.58 -6.57
N ASN A 222 -17.48 -4.13 -5.44
CA ASN A 222 -17.38 -5.56 -5.20
C ASN A 222 -18.12 -6.35 -6.28
N MET A 223 -17.58 -7.51 -6.60
CA MET A 223 -18.14 -8.47 -7.54
C MET A 223 -18.62 -9.69 -6.76
N THR A 224 -19.68 -10.35 -7.22
CA THR A 224 -20.17 -11.56 -6.55
C THR A 224 -19.17 -12.71 -6.74
N HIS A 225 -19.22 -13.72 -5.87
CA HIS A 225 -18.29 -14.85 -5.96
C HIS A 225 -18.42 -15.55 -7.32
N GLY A 226 -17.30 -15.70 -8.04
CA GLY A 226 -17.26 -16.28 -9.39
C GLY A 226 -17.63 -15.31 -10.53
N GLU A 227 -18.06 -14.08 -10.24
CA GLU A 227 -18.30 -13.05 -11.25
C GLU A 227 -16.95 -12.54 -11.79
N VAL A 228 -16.72 -12.70 -13.09
CA VAL A 228 -15.46 -12.30 -13.76
C VAL A 228 -15.59 -11.02 -14.58
N LEU A 229 -16.83 -10.62 -14.89
CA LEU A 229 -17.17 -9.41 -15.63
C LEU A 229 -18.42 -8.77 -15.01
N LYS A 230 -18.33 -7.49 -14.66
CA LYS A 230 -19.45 -6.67 -14.18
C LYS A 230 -19.47 -5.33 -14.90
N ARG A 231 -20.67 -4.88 -15.27
CA ARG A 231 -20.92 -3.49 -15.70
C ARG A 231 -21.60 -2.74 -14.57
N VAL A 232 -21.03 -1.60 -14.19
CA VAL A 232 -21.61 -0.74 -13.14
C VAL A 232 -22.05 0.56 -13.78
N THR A 233 -23.36 0.80 -13.84
CA THR A 233 -23.90 2.10 -14.23
C THR A 233 -23.51 3.14 -13.19
N LEU A 234 -22.81 4.19 -13.62
CA LEU A 234 -22.37 5.26 -12.73
C LEU A 234 -23.50 6.25 -12.48
N GLU A 235 -23.67 6.63 -11.21
CA GLU A 235 -24.59 7.68 -10.82
C GLU A 235 -24.15 9.04 -11.38
N SER A 236 -25.10 9.77 -11.97
CA SER A 236 -24.82 11.04 -12.67
C SER A 236 -24.23 12.14 -11.75
N SER A 237 -24.53 12.07 -10.46
CA SER A 237 -24.01 12.97 -9.41
C SER A 237 -22.59 12.62 -8.97
N SER A 238 -22.14 11.39 -9.23
CA SER A 238 -20.84 10.91 -8.76
C SER A 238 -19.68 11.71 -9.39
N PRO A 239 -18.58 11.94 -8.64
CA PRO A 239 -17.38 12.57 -9.19
C PRO A 239 -16.81 11.80 -10.39
N GLU A 240 -16.89 10.47 -10.36
CA GLU A 240 -16.40 9.58 -11.42
C GLU A 240 -17.16 9.79 -12.73
N TYR A 241 -18.50 9.76 -12.69
CA TYR A 241 -19.33 10.03 -13.87
C TYR A 241 -19.02 11.41 -14.45
N ARG A 242 -18.97 12.45 -13.60
CA ARG A 242 -18.70 13.82 -14.04
C ARG A 242 -17.35 13.95 -14.74
N ARG A 243 -16.31 13.29 -14.23
CA ARG A 243 -14.98 13.27 -14.84
C ARG A 243 -14.98 12.60 -16.22
N VAL A 244 -15.57 11.41 -16.35
CA VAL A 244 -15.63 10.69 -17.63
C VAL A 244 -16.46 11.48 -18.65
N LYS A 245 -17.62 11.99 -18.24
CA LYS A 245 -18.48 12.86 -19.08
C LYS A 245 -17.77 14.13 -19.51
N GLN A 246 -17.03 14.79 -18.61
CA GLN A 246 -16.28 16.00 -18.94
C GLN A 246 -15.23 15.70 -20.01
N GLY A 247 -14.46 14.62 -19.87
CA GLY A 247 -13.47 14.20 -20.87
C GLY A 247 -14.12 13.99 -22.25
N PHE A 248 -15.26 13.28 -22.30
CA PHE A 248 -16.04 13.12 -23.53
C PHE A 248 -16.45 14.48 -24.14
N LYS A 249 -17.03 15.35 -23.32
CA LYS A 249 -17.55 16.67 -23.72
C LYS A 249 -16.49 17.69 -24.11
N LEU A 250 -15.20 17.43 -23.85
CA LEU A 250 -14.12 18.30 -24.34
C LEU A 250 -14.07 18.37 -25.86
N THR A 251 -14.52 17.31 -26.54
CA THR A 251 -14.41 17.22 -28.01
C THR A 251 -15.68 16.77 -28.69
N ALA A 252 -16.61 16.10 -27.98
CA ALA A 252 -17.86 15.59 -28.52
C ALA A 252 -19.09 16.37 -28.00
N ASN A 253 -20.04 16.68 -28.88
CA ASN A 253 -21.23 17.46 -28.54
C ASN A 253 -22.46 16.61 -28.19
N GLN A 254 -22.42 15.31 -28.49
CA GLN A 254 -23.53 14.36 -28.34
C GLN A 254 -24.02 14.23 -26.89
N THR A 255 -25.31 13.94 -26.71
CA THR A 255 -25.92 13.77 -25.40
C THR A 255 -25.52 12.44 -24.78
N VAL A 256 -24.89 12.48 -23.59
CA VAL A 256 -24.52 11.28 -22.84
C VAL A 256 -25.74 10.75 -22.10
N MET A 257 -26.15 9.53 -22.44
CA MET A 257 -27.32 8.84 -21.86
C MET A 257 -26.94 8.07 -20.61
N LYS A 258 -25.86 7.28 -20.67
CA LYS A 258 -25.31 6.52 -19.54
C LYS A 258 -23.81 6.33 -19.68
N ILE A 259 -23.15 6.13 -18.55
CA ILE A 259 -21.74 5.71 -18.47
C ILE A 259 -21.70 4.49 -17.57
N GLU A 260 -21.15 3.39 -18.08
CA GLU A 260 -20.97 2.15 -17.34
C GLU A 260 -19.48 1.90 -17.14
N ARG A 261 -19.03 1.70 -15.90
CA ARG A 261 -17.68 1.20 -15.63
C ARG A 261 -17.64 -0.30 -15.91
N VAL A 262 -16.61 -0.73 -16.65
CA VAL A 262 -16.38 -2.13 -16.96
C VAL A 262 -15.39 -2.69 -15.94
N GLN A 263 -15.76 -3.80 -15.29
CA GLN A 263 -14.93 -4.51 -14.32
C GLN A 263 -14.69 -5.93 -14.82
N SER A 264 -13.65 -6.11 -15.60
CA SER A 264 -13.24 -7.43 -16.12
C SER A 264 -11.97 -7.88 -15.42
N ILE A 265 -12.06 -8.89 -14.56
CA ILE A 265 -10.95 -9.34 -13.71
C ILE A 265 -9.79 -9.84 -14.58
N HIS A 266 -10.08 -10.72 -15.55
CA HIS A 266 -9.05 -11.31 -16.41
C HIS A 266 -8.35 -10.25 -17.27
N LEU A 267 -9.12 -9.38 -17.93
CA LEU A 267 -8.54 -8.31 -18.75
C LEU A 267 -7.72 -7.34 -17.91
N ARG A 268 -8.20 -6.98 -16.71
CA ARG A 268 -7.47 -6.06 -15.84
C ARG A 268 -6.17 -6.67 -15.33
N ARG A 269 -6.15 -7.97 -14.98
CA ARG A 269 -4.92 -8.68 -14.60
C ARG A 269 -3.88 -8.68 -15.71
N ALA A 270 -4.28 -9.07 -16.92
CA ALA A 270 -3.38 -9.12 -18.07
C ALA A 270 -2.84 -7.71 -18.40
N TYR A 271 -3.71 -6.71 -18.35
CA TYR A 271 -3.36 -5.31 -18.51
C TYR A 271 -2.33 -4.81 -17.47
N GLU A 272 -2.53 -5.08 -16.18
CA GLU A 272 -1.61 -4.66 -15.12
C GLU A 272 -0.24 -5.36 -15.24
N ALA A 273 -0.22 -6.64 -15.63
CA ALA A 273 1.02 -7.36 -15.92
C ALA A 273 1.78 -6.73 -17.10
N GLN A 274 1.06 -6.41 -18.19
CA GLN A 274 1.65 -5.74 -19.35
C GLN A 274 2.12 -4.32 -19.01
N LYS A 275 1.37 -3.58 -18.19
CA LYS A 275 1.74 -2.26 -17.68
C LYS A 275 3.05 -2.30 -16.91
N LYS A 276 3.21 -3.27 -15.99
CA LYS A 276 4.46 -3.47 -15.25
C LYS A 276 5.63 -3.75 -16.19
N LYS A 277 5.45 -4.65 -17.17
CA LYS A 277 6.48 -4.98 -18.17
C LYS A 277 6.93 -3.76 -18.98
N ILE A 278 5.99 -2.96 -19.52
CA ILE A 278 6.33 -1.75 -20.28
C ILE A 278 6.96 -0.70 -19.37
N PHE A 279 6.44 -0.52 -18.15
CA PHE A 279 7.00 0.42 -17.18
C PHE A 279 8.47 0.11 -16.86
N GLU A 280 8.79 -1.16 -16.60
CA GLU A 280 10.17 -1.60 -16.34
C GLU A 280 11.07 -1.42 -17.56
N LYS A 281 10.59 -1.78 -18.76
CA LYS A 281 11.31 -1.58 -20.02
C LYS A 281 11.67 -0.10 -20.25
N ASN A 282 10.75 0.81 -19.92
CA ASN A 282 10.83 2.24 -20.25
C ASN A 282 11.08 3.13 -19.03
N LYS A 283 11.69 2.60 -17.97
CA LYS A 283 11.78 3.29 -16.67
C LYS A 283 12.38 4.69 -16.75
N GLN A 284 13.30 4.92 -17.70
CA GLN A 284 13.97 6.21 -17.93
C GLN A 284 13.28 7.10 -18.98
N GLU A 285 12.22 6.61 -19.63
CA GLU A 285 11.54 7.24 -20.77
C GLU A 285 10.04 7.50 -20.49
N GLY A 286 9.67 7.66 -19.21
CA GLY A 286 8.29 7.90 -18.80
C GLY A 286 7.45 6.64 -18.56
N GLY A 287 8.07 5.46 -18.55
CA GLY A 287 7.44 4.20 -18.16
C GLY A 287 6.36 3.73 -19.14
N ALA A 288 5.23 3.27 -18.59
CA ALA A 288 4.15 2.73 -19.40
C ALA A 288 3.34 3.77 -20.18
N ASN A 289 3.46 5.06 -19.81
CA ASN A 289 2.78 6.19 -20.45
C ASN A 289 1.28 5.89 -20.73
N GLU A 290 0.54 5.55 -19.67
CA GLU A 290 -0.89 5.22 -19.75
C GLU A 290 -1.70 6.46 -20.19
N LYS A 291 -2.57 6.28 -21.18
CA LYS A 291 -3.51 7.31 -21.65
C LYS A 291 -4.94 6.79 -21.65
N PHE A 292 -5.88 7.68 -21.36
CA PHE A 292 -7.30 7.45 -21.61
C PHE A 292 -7.62 7.89 -23.03
N LEU A 293 -8.02 6.94 -23.87
CA LEU A 293 -8.33 7.15 -25.28
C LEU A 293 -9.72 6.61 -25.61
N TYR A 294 -10.20 6.87 -26.81
CA TYR A 294 -11.56 6.55 -27.24
C TYR A 294 -11.58 5.49 -28.35
N HIS A 295 -12.55 4.58 -28.26
CA HIS A 295 -12.79 3.55 -29.28
C HIS A 295 -14.27 3.41 -29.56
N GLY A 296 -14.70 3.83 -30.75
CA GLY A 296 -16.08 3.65 -31.21
C GLY A 296 -16.34 2.18 -31.52
N THR A 297 -17.52 1.67 -31.19
CA THR A 297 -17.88 0.27 -31.43
C THR A 297 -19.36 0.10 -31.74
N THR A 298 -19.74 -1.10 -32.17
CA THR A 298 -21.12 -1.52 -32.35
C THR A 298 -21.61 -2.33 -31.14
N GLU A 299 -22.93 -2.44 -30.98
CA GLU A 299 -23.54 -3.27 -29.94
C GLU A 299 -23.05 -4.73 -29.99
N ASN A 300 -23.00 -5.31 -31.21
CA ASN A 300 -22.53 -6.68 -31.42
C ASN A 300 -21.09 -6.93 -30.96
N ASN A 301 -20.21 -5.92 -31.09
CA ASN A 301 -18.81 -6.05 -30.71
C ASN A 301 -18.56 -5.71 -29.23
N CYS A 302 -19.47 -4.98 -28.60
CA CYS A 302 -19.33 -4.50 -27.23
C CYS A 302 -19.11 -5.65 -26.24
N ASP A 303 -19.96 -6.68 -26.29
CA ASP A 303 -19.86 -7.85 -25.41
C ASP A 303 -18.56 -8.62 -25.62
N SER A 304 -18.12 -8.76 -26.86
CA SER A 304 -16.86 -9.43 -27.20
C SER A 304 -15.67 -8.68 -26.62
N ILE A 305 -15.62 -7.34 -26.76
CA ILE A 305 -14.54 -6.50 -26.24
C ILE A 305 -14.50 -6.56 -24.70
N MET A 306 -15.64 -6.52 -24.01
CA MET A 306 -15.64 -6.59 -22.54
C MET A 306 -15.21 -7.95 -21.98
N LYS A 307 -15.47 -9.03 -22.73
CA LYS A 307 -15.13 -10.41 -22.32
C LYS A 307 -13.70 -10.80 -22.70
N THR A 308 -13.26 -10.42 -23.90
CA THR A 308 -12.01 -10.92 -24.52
C THR A 308 -10.99 -9.84 -24.84
N GLY A 309 -11.32 -8.57 -24.57
CA GLY A 309 -10.43 -7.44 -24.80
C GLY A 309 -10.41 -6.98 -26.26
N PHE A 310 -9.43 -6.14 -26.57
CA PHE A 310 -9.22 -5.67 -27.94
C PHE A 310 -8.34 -6.65 -28.71
N ASN A 311 -8.96 -7.43 -29.59
CA ASN A 311 -8.26 -8.44 -30.36
C ASN A 311 -7.81 -7.87 -31.72
N ARG A 312 -6.49 -7.79 -31.91
CA ARG A 312 -5.91 -7.24 -33.16
C ARG A 312 -6.26 -8.05 -34.40
N ARG A 313 -6.68 -9.32 -34.30
CA ARG A 313 -7.12 -10.10 -35.48
C ARG A 313 -8.36 -9.52 -36.16
N PHE A 314 -9.10 -8.64 -35.48
CA PHE A 314 -10.19 -7.86 -36.06
C PHE A 314 -9.72 -6.50 -36.62
N CYS A 315 -8.41 -6.24 -36.71
CA CYS A 315 -7.89 -5.05 -37.38
C CYS A 315 -8.35 -5.01 -38.84
N GLY A 316 -8.53 -3.82 -39.39
CA GLY A 316 -9.00 -3.64 -40.77
C GLY A 316 -10.51 -3.58 -40.98
N GLN A 317 -11.32 -3.72 -39.93
CA GLN A 317 -12.75 -3.37 -40.02
C GLN A 317 -12.96 -1.86 -40.31
N ASN A 318 -12.01 -1.01 -39.88
CA ASN A 318 -12.16 0.45 -39.92
C ASN A 318 -10.96 1.18 -40.55
N ALA A 319 -9.71 0.75 -40.26
CA ALA A 319 -8.48 1.32 -40.84
C ALA A 319 -7.27 0.42 -40.57
N THR A 320 -6.27 0.44 -41.47
CA THR A 320 -4.92 -0.15 -41.29
C THR A 320 -3.79 0.79 -41.74
N SER A 321 -4.10 2.09 -41.92
CA SER A 321 -3.20 3.09 -42.50
C SER A 321 -1.90 3.31 -41.73
N PHE A 322 -1.87 2.97 -40.44
CA PHE A 322 -0.70 3.11 -39.56
C PHE A 322 -0.24 1.76 -38.98
N GLY A 323 -0.77 0.65 -39.51
CA GLY A 323 -0.46 -0.71 -39.07
C GLY A 323 -1.71 -1.56 -38.81
N GLU A 324 -1.51 -2.88 -38.75
CA GLU A 324 -2.47 -3.93 -38.44
C GLU A 324 -2.61 -4.11 -36.91
N GLY A 325 -3.03 -3.04 -36.23
CA GLY A 325 -3.25 -3.03 -34.78
C GLY A 325 -4.64 -2.53 -34.40
N THR A 326 -4.87 -2.33 -33.10
CA THR A 326 -6.09 -1.69 -32.60
C THR A 326 -5.90 -0.18 -32.46
N TYR A 327 -6.84 0.58 -33.02
CA TYR A 327 -6.79 2.04 -33.10
C TYR A 327 -7.59 2.69 -31.95
N PHE A 328 -7.01 3.72 -31.36
CA PHE A 328 -7.61 4.51 -30.29
C PHE A 328 -7.44 6.00 -30.56
N ALA A 329 -8.54 6.74 -30.56
CA ALA A 329 -8.54 8.18 -30.81
C ALA A 329 -8.25 8.98 -29.53
N VAL A 330 -7.53 10.08 -29.66
CA VAL A 330 -7.32 11.04 -28.57
C VAL A 330 -8.58 11.86 -28.31
N ASN A 331 -9.30 12.23 -29.36
CA ASN A 331 -10.53 13.02 -29.27
C ASN A 331 -11.75 12.11 -29.42
N ALA A 332 -12.69 12.22 -28.47
CA ALA A 332 -13.95 11.49 -28.49
C ALA A 332 -14.74 11.74 -29.79
N SER A 333 -14.74 12.98 -30.31
CA SER A 333 -15.46 13.33 -31.54
C SER A 333 -15.14 12.41 -32.71
N TYR A 334 -13.88 12.01 -32.88
CA TYR A 334 -13.49 11.08 -33.93
C TYR A 334 -14.24 9.75 -33.79
N SER A 335 -14.23 9.17 -32.59
CA SER A 335 -14.89 7.91 -32.29
C SER A 335 -16.42 8.00 -32.29
N THR A 336 -17.02 9.19 -32.09
CA THR A 336 -18.48 9.36 -32.21
C THR A 336 -19.03 9.23 -33.63
N HIS A 337 -18.15 9.29 -34.65
CA HIS A 337 -18.58 9.19 -36.04
C HIS A 337 -19.34 7.87 -36.31
N PRO A 338 -20.47 7.88 -37.04
CA PRO A 338 -21.30 6.69 -37.29
C PRO A 338 -20.57 5.51 -37.98
N ALA A 339 -19.43 5.78 -38.63
CA ALA A 339 -18.58 4.74 -39.20
C ALA A 339 -17.91 3.86 -38.13
N TYR A 340 -17.67 4.39 -36.94
CA TYR A 340 -17.00 3.68 -35.84
C TYR A 340 -17.97 3.31 -34.73
N SER A 341 -18.84 4.25 -34.34
CA SER A 341 -19.91 4.02 -33.38
C SER A 341 -21.24 3.93 -34.13
N ARG A 342 -21.55 2.81 -34.79
CA ARG A 342 -22.77 2.71 -35.60
C ARG A 342 -24.03 2.88 -34.73
N PRO A 343 -24.96 3.78 -35.10
CA PRO A 343 -26.22 3.93 -34.36
C PRO A 343 -27.04 2.64 -34.37
N ALA A 344 -27.58 2.27 -33.21
CA ALA A 344 -28.59 1.24 -33.06
C ALA A 344 -29.95 1.74 -33.59
N ALA A 345 -30.95 0.85 -33.61
CA ALA A 345 -32.28 1.17 -34.11
C ALA A 345 -32.96 2.35 -33.37
N ASP A 346 -32.65 2.52 -32.08
CA ASP A 346 -33.17 3.62 -31.26
C ASP A 346 -32.33 4.91 -31.37
N GLY A 347 -31.32 4.93 -32.23
CA GLY A 347 -30.38 6.03 -32.41
C GLY A 347 -29.25 6.11 -31.38
N SER A 348 -29.18 5.19 -30.41
CA SER A 348 -28.06 5.14 -29.47
C SER A 348 -26.76 4.67 -30.12
N GLN A 349 -25.65 5.21 -29.66
CA GLN A 349 -24.30 4.88 -30.11
C GLN A 349 -23.44 4.51 -28.90
N LEU A 350 -22.43 3.67 -29.13
CA LEU A 350 -21.57 3.11 -28.09
C LEU A 350 -20.10 3.42 -28.36
N MET A 351 -19.40 3.83 -27.31
CA MET A 351 -17.97 4.10 -27.38
C MET A 351 -17.30 3.76 -26.05
N PHE A 352 -16.15 3.10 -26.11
CA PHE A 352 -15.32 2.87 -24.94
C PHE A 352 -14.41 4.07 -24.64
N VAL A 353 -14.24 4.36 -23.36
CA VAL A 353 -13.04 5.02 -22.83
C VAL A 353 -12.09 3.91 -22.38
N VAL A 354 -10.87 3.95 -22.89
CA VAL A 354 -9.93 2.85 -22.83
C VAL A 354 -8.65 3.33 -22.18
N ARG A 355 -8.12 2.56 -21.22
CA ARG A 355 -6.74 2.76 -20.75
C ARG A 355 -5.80 2.08 -21.72
N VAL A 356 -4.93 2.84 -22.37
CA VAL A 356 -3.99 2.36 -23.37
C VAL A 356 -2.58 2.63 -22.90
N LEU A 357 -1.74 1.60 -22.87
CA LEU A 357 -0.33 1.72 -22.52
C LEU A 357 0.43 2.20 -23.75
N THR A 358 0.57 3.51 -23.93
CA THR A 358 1.19 4.04 -25.16
C THR A 358 2.71 3.91 -25.16
N GLY A 359 3.33 3.80 -23.98
CA GLY A 359 4.78 3.66 -23.80
C GLY A 359 5.56 4.70 -24.59
N VAL A 360 6.65 4.26 -25.22
CA VAL A 360 7.40 5.05 -26.20
C VAL A 360 6.85 4.73 -27.58
N TYR A 361 6.52 5.76 -28.35
CA TYR A 361 5.85 5.62 -29.64
C TYR A 361 6.62 6.27 -30.79
N THR A 362 6.29 5.88 -32.01
CA THR A 362 6.83 6.45 -33.26
C THR A 362 5.77 6.52 -34.36
N LEU A 363 6.12 7.02 -35.55
CA LEU A 363 5.18 7.07 -36.68
C LEU A 363 4.79 5.67 -37.16
N GLY A 364 3.50 5.47 -37.36
CA GLY A 364 2.97 4.25 -37.96
C GLY A 364 2.99 4.29 -39.48
N GLN A 365 3.01 3.11 -40.09
CA GLN A 365 2.93 2.95 -41.55
C GLN A 365 2.06 1.74 -41.89
N THR A 366 1.40 1.78 -43.04
CA THR A 366 0.61 0.66 -43.56
C THR A 366 1.43 -0.63 -43.61
N GLY A 367 0.82 -1.76 -43.27
CA GLY A 367 1.43 -3.09 -43.35
C GLY A 367 2.29 -3.49 -42.15
N MET A 368 2.49 -2.60 -41.17
CA MET A 368 3.14 -2.96 -39.90
C MET A 368 2.29 -3.96 -39.13
N LYS A 369 2.87 -5.09 -38.71
CA LYS A 369 2.23 -6.09 -37.82
C LYS A 369 2.70 -5.99 -36.37
N VAL A 370 3.83 -5.33 -36.17
CA VAL A 370 4.43 -4.97 -34.89
C VAL A 370 5.03 -3.56 -35.02
N PRO A 371 5.22 -2.82 -33.92
CA PRO A 371 5.94 -1.56 -33.97
C PRO A 371 7.38 -1.76 -34.50
N PRO A 372 7.98 -0.74 -35.11
CA PRO A 372 9.36 -0.83 -35.58
C PRO A 372 10.35 -0.93 -34.41
N PRO A 373 11.59 -1.38 -34.67
CA PRO A 373 12.66 -1.35 -33.68
C PRO A 373 13.04 0.10 -33.33
N ARG A 374 13.46 0.31 -32.08
CA ARG A 374 13.97 1.63 -31.62
C ARG A 374 15.35 1.95 -32.17
N ASP A 375 16.16 0.91 -32.30
CA ASP A 375 17.50 0.95 -32.85
C ASP A 375 17.70 -0.27 -33.74
N ASN A 376 18.23 -0.05 -34.93
CA ASN A 376 18.54 -1.12 -35.89
C ASN A 376 19.61 -2.08 -35.36
N GLN A 377 20.47 -1.64 -34.43
CA GLN A 377 21.45 -2.51 -33.77
C GLN A 377 20.81 -3.46 -32.74
N GLN A 378 19.62 -3.12 -32.23
CA GLN A 378 18.89 -3.89 -31.23
C GLN A 378 17.45 -4.14 -31.70
N PRO A 379 17.24 -4.93 -32.77
CA PRO A 379 15.95 -5.03 -33.45
C PRO A 379 14.84 -5.70 -32.62
N HIS A 380 15.19 -6.34 -31.50
CA HIS A 380 14.23 -6.95 -30.57
C HIS A 380 13.62 -5.92 -29.60
N ILE A 381 14.22 -4.73 -29.47
CA ILE A 381 13.69 -3.64 -28.66
C ILE A 381 12.81 -2.76 -29.54
N LEU A 382 11.50 -3.08 -29.52
CA LEU A 382 10.51 -2.35 -30.28
C LEU A 382 9.97 -1.13 -29.53
N TYR A 383 9.47 -0.16 -30.28
CA TYR A 383 8.50 0.81 -29.76
C TYR A 383 7.27 0.09 -29.18
N ASP A 384 6.53 0.78 -28.30
CA ASP A 384 5.36 0.20 -27.64
C ASP A 384 4.09 0.42 -28.46
N SER A 385 3.99 1.57 -29.14
CA SER A 385 2.86 1.90 -29.99
C SER A 385 3.30 2.76 -31.17
N VAL A 386 2.40 2.99 -32.10
CA VAL A 386 2.61 3.94 -33.21
C VAL A 386 1.49 4.97 -33.29
N VAL A 387 1.76 6.09 -33.94
CA VAL A 387 0.85 7.24 -34.04
C VAL A 387 0.68 7.72 -35.48
N ASP A 388 -0.39 8.47 -35.74
CA ASP A 388 -0.63 9.13 -37.03
C ASP A 388 0.38 10.26 -37.32
N ARG A 389 0.82 10.95 -36.25
CA ARG A 389 1.79 12.05 -36.31
C ARG A 389 2.56 12.17 -35.01
N MET A 390 3.85 12.50 -35.07
CA MET A 390 4.68 12.66 -33.86
C MET A 390 4.26 13.86 -33.02
N ASN A 391 4.04 15.01 -33.67
CA ASN A 391 3.66 16.24 -32.99
C ASN A 391 2.15 16.27 -32.77
N ARG A 392 1.73 16.14 -31.50
CA ARG A 392 0.32 16.07 -31.07
C ARG A 392 -0.45 14.96 -31.80
N PRO A 393 -0.19 13.68 -31.46
CA PRO A 393 -0.92 12.55 -32.00
C PRO A 393 -2.43 12.73 -31.87
N ASN A 394 -3.20 12.34 -32.88
CA ASN A 394 -4.67 12.26 -32.79
C ASN A 394 -5.14 10.83 -32.54
N MET A 395 -4.28 9.84 -32.77
CA MET A 395 -4.57 8.46 -32.48
C MET A 395 -3.31 7.68 -32.12
N PHE A 396 -3.51 6.57 -31.41
CA PHE A 396 -2.50 5.58 -31.10
C PHE A 396 -2.95 4.23 -31.62
N VAL A 397 -2.00 3.45 -32.11
CA VAL A 397 -2.19 2.07 -32.54
C VAL A 397 -1.29 1.15 -31.73
N VAL A 398 -1.90 0.15 -31.09
CA VAL A 398 -1.19 -0.87 -30.30
C VAL A 398 -1.33 -2.24 -30.96
N PHE A 399 -0.34 -3.09 -30.76
CA PHE A 399 -0.22 -4.38 -31.46
C PHE A 399 -0.24 -5.58 -30.51
N HIS A 400 -0.46 -5.35 -29.21
CA HIS A 400 -0.57 -6.39 -28.21
C HIS A 400 -1.94 -6.32 -27.53
N ASP A 401 -2.61 -7.47 -27.39
CA ASP A 401 -4.02 -7.54 -26.98
C ASP A 401 -4.23 -7.00 -25.54
N ASP A 402 -3.28 -7.29 -24.64
CA ASP A 402 -3.31 -6.83 -23.24
C ASP A 402 -2.84 -5.37 -23.03
N GLN A 403 -2.55 -4.62 -24.10
CA GLN A 403 -2.05 -3.24 -24.01
C GLN A 403 -3.17 -2.20 -23.80
N ALA A 404 -4.42 -2.65 -23.86
CA ALA A 404 -5.60 -1.81 -23.77
C ALA A 404 -6.68 -2.47 -22.88
N TYR A 405 -7.21 -1.70 -21.92
CA TYR A 405 -8.29 -2.13 -21.04
C TYR A 405 -9.54 -1.27 -21.26
N PRO A 406 -10.71 -1.84 -21.63
CA PRO A 406 -11.95 -1.07 -21.72
C PRO A 406 -12.38 -0.67 -20.31
N ASP A 407 -12.24 0.60 -19.96
CA ASP A 407 -12.43 1.09 -18.59
C ASP A 407 -13.88 1.55 -18.37
N TYR A 408 -14.44 2.26 -19.36
CA TYR A 408 -15.81 2.72 -19.35
C TYR A 408 -16.47 2.53 -20.71
N LEU A 409 -17.77 2.25 -20.71
CA LEU A 409 -18.63 2.29 -21.88
C LEU A 409 -19.57 3.49 -21.77
N ILE A 410 -19.51 4.38 -22.76
CA ILE A 410 -20.39 5.53 -22.89
C ILE A 410 -21.47 5.19 -23.92
N THR A 411 -22.74 5.35 -23.52
CA THR A 411 -23.87 5.36 -24.45
C THR A 411 -24.31 6.80 -24.65
N PHE A 412 -24.41 7.21 -25.91
CA PHE A 412 -24.76 8.58 -26.29
C PHE A 412 -25.72 8.61 -27.47
N LYS A 413 -26.34 9.77 -27.71
CA LYS A 413 -27.19 10.07 -28.88
C LYS A 413 -26.80 11.41 -29.47
N GLN A 414 -27.10 11.60 -30.76
CA GLN A 414 -26.86 12.86 -31.46
C GLN A 414 -27.49 14.06 -30.75
#